data_AF-A0A401TP99-F1
#
_entry.id   AF-A0A401TP99-F1
#
_cell.length_a   1.000
_cell.length_b   1.000
_cell.length_c   1.000
_cell.angle_alpha   90.00
_cell.angle_beta   90.00
_cell.angle_gamma   90.00
#
_symmetry.space_group_name_H-M   'P 1'
#
loop_
_entity.id
_entity.type
_entity.pdbx_description
1 polymer ?
#
loop_
_entity_poly.entity_id
_entity_poly.type
_entity_poly.pdbx_seq_one_letter_code
_entity_poly.pdbx_strand_id
1 'polypeptide(L)' 'IAKTKPSFQVLNLIRNCREQEGMSIDYMRKTLKNMNIVAIKQAVEFLSNEGHIYSTVDEDHFRSTDAE' A
#
# COMPACT_ATOMS: atom_id res chain seq x y z
N ILE A 1 5.76 10.93 -16.69
CA ILE A 1 5.87 10.64 -15.23
C ILE A 1 5.50 9.18 -15.07
N ALA A 2 6.50 8.29 -15.10
CA ALA A 2 6.26 6.85 -15.07
C ALA A 2 5.80 6.45 -13.67
N LYS A 3 4.54 6.01 -13.53
CA LYS A 3 4.07 5.35 -12.31
C LYS A 3 5.03 4.19 -12.02
N THR A 4 5.82 4.31 -10.97
CA THR A 4 6.83 3.32 -10.60
C THR A 4 6.12 1.98 -10.39
N LYS A 5 6.50 0.95 -11.14
CA LYS A 5 5.87 -0.39 -11.10
C LYS A 5 5.57 -0.89 -9.66
N PRO A 6 6.43 -0.64 -8.64
CA PRO A 6 6.13 -0.99 -7.26
C PRO A 6 4.92 -0.27 -6.63
N SER A 7 4.81 1.05 -6.78
CA SER A 7 3.72 1.84 -6.16
C SER A 7 2.35 1.45 -6.71
N PHE A 8 2.25 1.18 -8.01
CA PHE A 8 1.00 0.70 -8.60
C PHE A 8 0.57 -0.67 -8.07
N GLN A 9 1.51 -1.61 -7.89
CA GLN A 9 1.19 -2.94 -7.35
C GLN A 9 0.73 -2.86 -5.88
N VAL A 10 1.39 -2.02 -5.07
CA VAL A 10 1.00 -1.77 -3.68
C VAL A 10 -0.38 -1.11 -3.61
N LEU A 11 -0.61 -0.05 -4.39
CA LEU A 11 -1.89 0.67 -4.41
C LEU A 11 -3.05 -0.24 -4.80
N ASN A 12 -2.89 -1.07 -5.85
CA ASN A 12 -3.94 -2.00 -6.25
C ASN A 12 -4.28 -3.01 -5.16
N LEU A 13 -3.27 -3.48 -4.42
CA LEU A 13 -3.52 -4.41 -3.32
C LEU A 13 -4.31 -3.72 -2.19
N ILE A 14 -3.91 -2.51 -1.81
CA ILE A 14 -4.60 -1.70 -0.79
C ILE A 14 -6.06 -1.40 -1.19
N ARG A 15 -6.30 -0.99 -2.44
CA ARG A 15 -7.64 -0.69 -2.96
C ARG A 15 -8.59 -1.89 -2.91
N ASN A 16 -8.07 -3.10 -3.08
CA ASN A 16 -8.88 -4.33 -3.03
C ASN A 16 -8.99 -4.91 -1.61
N CYS A 17 -8.42 -4.26 -0.59
CA CYS A 17 -8.53 -4.69 0.80
C CYS A 17 -9.94 -4.51 1.35
N ARG A 18 -10.52 -5.58 1.89
CA ARG A 18 -11.86 -5.56 2.52
C ARG A 18 -11.80 -5.57 4.05
N GLU A 19 -10.63 -5.84 4.63
CA GLU A 19 -10.45 -5.92 6.09
C GLU A 19 -10.71 -4.57 6.75
N GLN A 20 -11.46 -4.56 7.86
CA GLN A 20 -11.81 -3.33 8.56
C GLN A 20 -10.58 -2.55 9.01
N GLU A 21 -9.55 -3.26 9.47
CA GLU A 21 -8.27 -2.71 9.89
C GLU A 21 -7.40 -2.19 8.73
N GLY A 22 -7.76 -2.40 7.47
CA GLY A 22 -6.95 -2.01 6.32
C GLY A 22 -5.93 -3.06 5.90
N MET A 23 -5.06 -2.71 4.94
CA MET A 23 -4.06 -3.60 4.37
C MET A 23 -2.74 -3.50 5.13
N SER A 24 -2.28 -4.60 5.72
CA SER A 24 -1.01 -4.62 6.48
C SER A 24 0.23 -4.80 5.59
N ILE A 25 1.35 -4.18 5.97
CA ILE A 25 2.65 -4.37 5.28
C ILE A 25 3.07 -5.85 5.24
N ASP A 26 2.81 -6.59 6.30
CA ASP A 26 3.12 -8.02 6.36
C ASP A 26 2.33 -8.83 5.33
N TYR A 27 1.06 -8.51 5.12
CA TYR A 27 0.26 -9.14 4.07
C TYR A 27 0.74 -8.73 2.67
N MET A 28 1.10 -7.45 2.47
CA MET A 28 1.70 -7.00 1.21
C MET A 28 2.98 -7.79 0.89
N ARG A 29 3.86 -7.97 1.87
CA ARG A 29 5.11 -8.75 1.72
C ARG A 29 4.84 -10.21 1.35
N LYS A 30 3.82 -10.84 1.95
CA LYS A 30 3.44 -12.23 1.63
C LYS A 30 2.86 -12.36 0.22
N THR A 31 2.13 -11.34 -0.25
CA THR A 31 1.46 -11.32 -1.56
C THR A 31 2.41 -10.93 -2.69
N LEU A 32 3.21 -9.89 -2.50
CA LEU A 32 4.16 -9.34 -3.47
C LEU A 32 5.52 -10.03 -3.35
N LYS A 33 5.57 -11.36 -3.57
CA LYS A 33 6.78 -12.18 -3.38
C LYS A 33 8.01 -11.72 -4.17
N ASN A 34 7.82 -11.01 -5.27
CA ASN A 34 8.88 -10.48 -6.12
C ASN A 34 9.37 -9.08 -5.69
N MET A 35 8.86 -8.56 -4.58
CA MET A 35 9.18 -7.23 -4.06
C MET A 35 9.78 -7.36 -2.66
N ASN A 36 10.94 -6.75 -2.44
CA ASN A 36 11.53 -6.73 -1.11
C ASN A 36 10.79 -5.74 -0.20
N ILE A 37 10.97 -5.91 1.12
CA ILE A 37 10.28 -5.08 2.12
C ILE A 37 10.63 -3.59 2.01
N VAL A 38 11.86 -3.26 1.59
CA VAL A 38 12.30 -1.87 1.43
C VAL A 38 11.52 -1.17 0.31
N ALA A 39 11.34 -1.84 -0.83
CA ALA A 39 10.58 -1.33 -1.96
C ALA A 39 9.09 -1.18 -1.64
N ILE A 40 8.52 -2.09 -0.83
CA ILE A 40 7.14 -1.97 -0.32
C ILE A 40 7.02 -0.72 0.55
N LYS A 41 7.92 -0.54 1.52
CA LYS A 41 7.90 0.64 2.42
C LYS A 41 8.08 1.95 1.65
N GLN A 42 9.01 2.01 0.70
CA GLN A 42 9.19 3.19 -0.17
C GLN A 42 7.95 3.48 -1.03
N ALA A 43 7.30 2.44 -1.54
CA ALA A 43 6.05 2.60 -2.29
C ALA A 43 4.91 3.12 -1.40
N VAL A 44 4.78 2.60 -0.18
CA VAL A 44 3.81 3.07 0.81
C VAL A 44 4.06 4.53 1.16
N GLU A 45 5.29 4.89 1.52
CA GLU A 45 5.68 6.28 1.83
C GLU A 45 5.35 7.23 0.67
N PHE A 46 5.71 6.84 -0.56
CA PHE A 46 5.38 7.61 -1.76
C PHE A 46 3.87 7.78 -1.92
N LEU A 47 3.09 6.71 -1.82
CA LEU A 47 1.62 6.76 -1.97
C LEU A 47 0.95 7.61 -0.88
N SER A 48 1.44 7.53 0.36
CA SER A 48 0.94 8.36 1.46
C SER A 48 1.24 9.84 1.24
N ASN A 49 2.45 10.18 0.80
CA ASN A 49 2.86 11.55 0.51
C ASN A 49 2.09 12.16 -0.68
N GLU A 50 1.73 11.35 -1.67
CA GLU A 50 0.87 11.76 -2.79
C GLU A 50 -0.63 11.77 -2.43
N GLY A 51 -1.00 11.36 -1.21
CA GLY A 51 -2.38 11.36 -0.73
C GLY A 51 -3.25 10.21 -1.27
N HIS A 52 -2.66 9.18 -1.89
CA HIS A 52 -3.39 8.03 -2.43
C HIS A 52 -3.84 7.02 -1.36
N ILE A 53 -3.13 6.97 -0.24
CA ILE A 53 -3.43 6.08 0.89
C ILE A 53 -3.23 6.82 2.22
N TYR A 54 -3.80 6.28 3.29
CA TYR A 54 -3.62 6.74 4.66
C TYR A 54 -3.52 5.55 5.63
N SER A 55 -2.82 5.74 6.75
CA SER A 55 -2.77 4.77 7.84
C SER A 55 -4.09 4.74 8.62
N THR A 56 -4.45 3.59 9.17
CA THR A 56 -5.79 3.37 9.75
C THR A 56 -5.72 3.14 11.25
N VAL A 57 -5.64 1.88 11.69
CA VAL A 57 -5.59 1.53 13.12
C VAL A 57 -4.19 1.73 13.72
N ASP A 58 -3.15 1.63 12.89
CA ASP A 58 -1.76 1.84 13.25
C ASP A 58 -0.91 2.25 12.02
N GLU A 59 0.40 2.38 12.21
CA GLU A 59 1.36 2.82 11.18
C GLU A 59 1.66 1.75 10.10
N ASP A 60 1.25 0.50 10.29
CA ASP A 60 1.51 -0.62 9.38
C ASP A 60 0.28 -1.04 8.57
N HIS A 61 -0.90 -0.44 8.82
CA HIS A 61 -2.17 -0.74 8.15
C HIS A 61 -2.71 0.42 7.31
N PHE A 62 -2.98 0.17 6.03
CA PHE A 62 -3.29 1.22 5.04
C PHE A 62 -4.64 1.04 4.34
N ARG A 63 -5.31 2.16 4.05
CA ARG A 63 -6.51 2.26 3.20
C ARG A 63 -6.26 3.24 2.05
N SER A 64 -6.93 3.03 0.92
CA SER A 64 -6.88 4.02 -0.18
C SER A 64 -7.80 5.20 0.12
N THR A 65 -7.35 6.39 -0.25
CA THR A 65 -8.12 7.64 -0.16
C THR A 65 -9.15 7.75 -1.29
N ASP A 66 -8.96 7.04 -2.40
CA ASP A 66 -10.04 6.83 -3.37
C ASP A 66 -11.09 5.94 -2.71
N ALA A 67 -12.06 6.60 -2.07
CA ALA A 67 -13.32 5.99 -1.71
C ALA A 67 -14.21 5.98 -2.97
N GLU A 68 -14.45 4.77 -3.48
CA GLU A 68 -15.22 4.39 -4.69
C GLU A 68 -14.51 4.51 -6.05
#